data_AF-A0A7S0IIV5-F1
#
_entry.id   AF-A0A7S0IIV5-F1
#
_cell.length_a   1.000
_cell.length_b   1.000
_cell.length_c   1.000
_cell.angle_alpha   90.00
_cell.angle_beta   90.00
_cell.angle_gamma   90.00
#
_symmetry.space_group_name_H-M   'P 1'
#
loop_
_entity.id
_entity.type
_entity.pdbx_description
1 polymer ?
#
loop_
_entity_poly.entity_id
_entity_poly.type
_entity_poly.pdbx_seq_one_letter_code
_entity_poly.pdbx_strand_id
1 'polypeptide(L)'
;DEGERKGAWRGMASLPPDAAEQVRVMKALERDVLAAIDRVVVVGGGGAPSTSGSQRRQGRDRWGDDPAHAAKTGMARLRRELSELEAIVEEQARPADRSACLEALAERRESHDSIRQILRDATLRAADAEANAATSAPSEGDERDELLG
;
A
#
# COMPACT_ATOMS: atom_id res chain seq x y z
N ASP A 1 -13.78 39.33 14.32
CA ASP A 1 -14.18 38.58 13.12
C ASP A 1 -13.10 37.60 12.74
N GLU A 2 -13.51 36.33 12.72
CA GLU A 2 -13.01 35.21 11.90
C GLU A 2 -11.54 34.80 11.99
N GLY A 3 -11.33 33.55 12.42
CA GLY A 3 -10.03 32.89 12.30
C GLY A 3 -9.84 31.76 13.30
N GLU A 4 -10.89 30.99 13.51
CA GLU A 4 -10.98 29.84 14.40
C GLU A 4 -9.91 28.77 14.06
N ARG A 5 -8.68 28.95 14.57
CA ARG A 5 -7.65 27.89 14.60
C ARG A 5 -7.95 26.84 15.69
N LYS A 6 -9.23 26.51 15.91
CA LYS A 6 -9.67 25.39 16.75
C LYS A 6 -9.71 24.11 15.91
N GLY A 7 -8.54 23.62 15.53
CA GLY A 7 -8.44 22.37 14.77
C GLY A 7 -7.24 21.48 15.08
N ALA A 8 -6.34 21.88 15.98
CA ALA A 8 -5.05 21.18 16.15
C ALA A 8 -4.85 20.50 17.53
N TRP A 9 -5.78 20.64 18.48
CA TRP A 9 -5.58 20.15 19.86
C TRP A 9 -6.88 19.67 20.52
N ARG A 10 -7.84 19.18 19.74
CA ARG A 10 -9.08 18.62 20.29
C ARG A 10 -8.81 17.19 20.77
N GLY A 11 -8.22 17.09 21.95
CA GLY A 11 -8.24 15.91 22.81
C GLY A 11 -7.67 14.64 22.20
N MET A 12 -6.34 14.52 22.15
CA MET A 12 -5.72 13.20 22.28
C MET A 12 -6.05 12.71 23.70
N ALA A 13 -7.25 12.19 23.92
CA ALA A 13 -7.38 11.10 24.88
C ALA A 13 -6.32 10.09 24.41
N SER A 14 -5.25 9.92 25.18
CA SER A 14 -4.22 8.98 24.78
C SER A 14 -4.92 7.65 24.58
N LEU A 15 -4.84 7.11 23.36
CA LEU A 15 -5.41 5.80 23.07
C LEU A 15 -5.02 4.83 24.19
N PRO A 16 -5.93 3.95 24.62
CA PRO A 16 -5.56 2.91 25.57
C PRO A 16 -4.36 2.13 25.02
N PRO A 17 -3.45 1.62 25.87
CA PRO A 17 -2.15 1.10 25.45
C PRO A 17 -2.24 0.07 24.32
N ASP A 18 -3.21 -0.84 24.39
CA ASP A 18 -3.41 -1.90 23.38
C ASP A 18 -3.84 -1.31 22.03
N ALA A 19 -4.76 -0.35 22.02
CA ALA A 19 -5.14 0.35 20.80
C ALA A 19 -3.98 1.18 20.23
N ALA A 20 -3.17 1.80 21.08
CA ALA A 20 -2.01 2.58 20.65
C ALA A 20 -0.94 1.70 19.99
N GLU A 21 -0.68 0.52 20.55
CA GLU A 21 0.23 -0.47 19.94
C GLU A 21 -0.34 -1.00 18.62
N GLN A 22 -1.65 -1.30 18.60
CA GLN A 22 -2.31 -1.76 17.39
C GLN A 22 -2.21 -0.74 16.25
N VAL A 23 -2.47 0.54 16.53
CA VAL A 23 -2.29 1.63 15.57
C VAL A 23 -0.84 1.76 15.10
N ARG A 24 0.15 1.53 15.99
CA ARG A 24 1.57 1.54 15.62
C ARG A 24 1.89 0.41 14.64
N VAL A 25 1.40 -0.81 14.88
CA VAL A 25 1.57 -1.97 14.00
C VAL A 25 0.97 -1.69 12.63
N MET A 26 -0.27 -1.17 12.59
CA MET A 26 -0.96 -0.84 11.35
C MET A 26 -0.19 0.20 10.53
N LYS A 27 0.27 1.30 11.13
CA LYS A 27 1.07 2.33 10.43
C LYS A 27 2.36 1.76 9.83
N ALA A 28 3.01 0.84 10.54
CA ALA A 28 4.19 0.17 10.01
C ALA A 28 3.85 -0.66 8.77
N LEU A 29 2.77 -1.45 8.82
CA LEU A 29 2.29 -2.26 7.71
C LEU A 29 1.85 -1.42 6.51
N GLU A 30 1.11 -0.34 6.72
CA GLU A 30 0.67 0.59 5.67
C GLU A 30 1.88 1.10 4.86
N ARG A 31 2.92 1.57 5.56
CA ARG A 31 4.15 2.05 4.93
C ARG A 31 4.86 0.95 4.14
N ASP A 32 4.91 -0.27 4.68
CA ASP A 32 5.55 -1.40 3.99
C ASP A 32 4.78 -1.81 2.72
N VAL A 33 3.44 -1.79 2.77
CA VAL A 33 2.57 -2.06 1.62
C VAL A 33 2.75 -0.99 0.55
N LEU A 34 2.74 0.29 0.92
CA LEU A 34 2.97 1.38 -0.02
C LEU A 34 4.35 1.29 -0.68
N ALA A 35 5.39 0.95 0.08
CA ALA A 35 6.72 0.72 -0.49
C ALA A 35 6.77 -0.50 -1.42
N ALA A 36 5.97 -1.54 -1.16
CA ALA A 36 5.86 -2.68 -2.06
C ALA A 36 5.14 -2.30 -3.37
N ILE A 37 4.04 -1.55 -3.29
CA ILE A 37 3.32 -1.04 -4.47
C ILE A 37 4.23 -0.16 -5.33
N ASP A 38 5.00 0.74 -4.72
CA ASP A 38 5.93 1.61 -5.43
C ASP A 38 6.97 0.80 -6.23
N ARG A 39 7.50 -0.29 -5.66
CA ARG A 39 8.41 -1.20 -6.38
C ARG A 39 7.75 -1.88 -7.58
N VAL A 40 6.46 -2.26 -7.49
CA VAL A 40 5.72 -2.82 -8.64
C VAL A 40 5.63 -1.80 -9.77
N VAL A 41 5.30 -0.55 -9.44
CA VAL A 41 5.12 0.52 -10.43
C VAL A 41 6.45 0.91 -11.09
N VAL A 42 7.54 1.00 -10.33
CA VAL A 42 8.87 1.39 -10.84
C VAL A 42 9.47 0.31 -11.76
N VAL A 43 9.27 -0.99 -11.46
CA VAL A 43 9.85 -2.08 -12.25
C VAL A 43 9.06 -2.38 -13.53
N GLY A 44 7.77 -2.02 -13.60
CA GLY A 44 6.92 -2.22 -14.78
C GLY A 44 7.23 -1.31 -15.98
N GLY A 45 8.18 -0.38 -15.86
CA GLY A 45 8.60 0.53 -16.93
C GLY A 45 9.86 0.06 -17.66
N GLY A 46 9.75 -0.99 -18.47
CA GLY A 46 10.75 -1.33 -19.50
C GLY A 46 12.08 -1.91 -19.00
N GLY A 47 12.22 -3.23 -19.11
CA GLY A 47 13.51 -3.91 -19.03
C GLY A 47 13.44 -5.18 -18.20
N ALA A 48 13.84 -6.29 -18.80
CA ALA A 48 13.94 -7.61 -18.18
C ALA A 48 14.53 -7.57 -16.76
N PRO A 49 14.17 -8.51 -15.86
CA PRO A 49 14.74 -8.57 -14.52
C PRO A 49 16.24 -8.86 -14.61
N SER A 50 17.05 -7.79 -14.63
CA SER A 50 18.49 -7.90 -14.48
C SER A 50 18.78 -8.15 -13.02
N THR A 51 19.03 -9.41 -12.71
CA THR A 51 19.55 -9.89 -11.44
C THR A 51 20.95 -9.33 -11.22
N SER A 52 21.10 -8.08 -10.78
CA SER A 52 22.39 -7.56 -10.32
C SER A 52 22.24 -6.35 -9.39
N GLY A 53 22.24 -6.66 -8.09
CA GLY A 53 22.96 -5.90 -7.07
C GLY A 53 22.58 -4.45 -6.84
N SER A 54 21.73 -4.21 -5.84
CA SER A 54 22.02 -3.13 -4.88
C SER A 54 21.46 -3.45 -3.50
N GLN A 55 22.31 -4.05 -2.67
CA GLN A 55 22.22 -3.95 -1.22
C GLN A 55 22.26 -2.47 -0.83
N ARG A 56 21.10 -1.86 -0.59
CA ARG A 56 20.93 -0.81 0.42
C ARG A 56 19.46 -0.73 0.83
N ARG A 57 19.11 -1.52 1.84
CA ARG A 57 18.43 -1.08 3.06
C ARG A 57 18.31 -2.28 3.98
N GLN A 58 19.22 -2.32 4.95
CA GLN A 58 19.08 -3.12 6.15
C GLN A 58 17.70 -2.84 6.75
N GLY A 59 16.90 -3.90 6.89
CA GLY A 59 15.61 -3.85 7.54
C GLY A 59 14.53 -4.55 6.71
N ARG A 60 14.36 -5.85 6.99
CA ARG A 60 13.10 -6.62 6.88
C ARG A 60 13.00 -7.60 5.71
N ASP A 61 13.74 -8.71 5.85
CA ASP A 61 13.42 -10.02 5.27
C ASP A 61 12.05 -10.54 5.78
N ARG A 62 10.92 -9.98 5.32
CA ARG A 62 9.59 -10.53 5.71
C ARG A 62 8.61 -10.80 4.59
N TRP A 63 8.94 -10.44 3.35
CA TRP A 63 8.03 -10.62 2.23
C TRP A 63 8.86 -11.20 1.11
N GLY A 64 8.42 -12.32 0.54
CA GLY A 64 9.11 -12.97 -0.57
C GLY A 64 9.41 -11.99 -1.70
N ASP A 65 10.38 -12.34 -2.55
CA ASP A 65 11.03 -11.43 -3.50
C ASP A 65 10.07 -10.69 -4.46
N ASP A 66 8.81 -11.13 -4.58
CA ASP A 66 7.77 -10.47 -5.38
C ASP A 66 7.05 -9.32 -4.62
N PRO A 67 7.23 -8.06 -5.06
CA PRO A 67 6.56 -6.90 -4.46
C PRO A 67 5.02 -6.94 -4.61
N ALA A 68 4.48 -7.59 -5.65
CA ALA A 68 3.04 -7.72 -5.81
C ALA A 68 2.44 -8.68 -4.78
N HIS A 69 3.10 -9.82 -4.53
CA HIS A 69 2.77 -10.72 -3.44
C HIS A 69 2.89 -10.04 -2.07
N ALA A 70 3.96 -9.25 -1.86
CA ALA A 70 4.16 -8.51 -0.62
C ALA A 70 2.99 -7.54 -0.32
N ALA A 71 2.57 -6.76 -1.32
CA ALA A 71 1.44 -5.84 -1.17
C ALA A 71 0.13 -6.58 -0.85
N LYS A 72 -0.16 -7.69 -1.54
CA LYS A 72 -1.37 -8.51 -1.30
C LYS A 72 -1.41 -9.10 0.10
N THR A 73 -0.33 -9.75 0.52
CA THR A 73 -0.24 -10.34 1.87
C THR A 73 -0.29 -9.24 2.94
N GLY A 74 0.27 -8.05 2.65
CA GLY A 74 0.26 -6.91 3.57
C GLY A 74 -1.12 -6.31 3.74
N MET A 75 -1.89 -6.24 2.66
CA MET A 75 -3.31 -5.89 2.72
C MET A 75 -4.13 -6.89 3.52
N ALA A 76 -3.91 -8.19 3.34
CA ALA A 76 -4.58 -9.23 4.13
C ALA A 76 -4.26 -9.08 5.62
N ARG A 77 -3.02 -8.72 5.96
CA ARG A 77 -2.63 -8.45 7.34
C ARG A 77 -3.27 -7.17 7.88
N LEU A 78 -3.26 -6.06 7.13
CA LEU A 78 -3.94 -4.82 7.53
C LEU A 78 -5.41 -5.05 7.87
N ARG A 79 -6.11 -5.89 7.09
CA ARG A 79 -7.49 -6.27 7.37
C ARG A 79 -7.64 -7.01 8.69
N ARG A 80 -6.72 -7.93 9.00
CA ARG A 80 -6.70 -8.63 10.29
C ARG A 80 -6.46 -7.65 11.45
N GLU A 81 -5.47 -6.78 11.31
CA GLU A 81 -5.14 -5.80 12.35
C GLU A 81 -6.30 -4.79 12.57
N LEU A 82 -7.08 -4.47 11.53
CA LEU A 82 -8.32 -3.69 11.64
C LEU A 82 -9.37 -4.41 12.49
N SER A 83 -9.58 -5.71 12.27
CA SER A 83 -10.51 -6.50 13.09
C SER A 83 -10.06 -6.61 14.55
N GLU A 84 -8.74 -6.68 14.79
CA GLU A 84 -8.20 -6.66 16.15
C GLU A 84 -8.45 -5.29 16.82
N LEU A 85 -8.31 -4.18 16.09
CA LEU A 85 -8.67 -2.85 16.60
C LEU A 85 -10.18 -2.70 16.87
N GLU A 86 -11.03 -3.31 16.03
CA GLU A 86 -12.49 -3.39 16.26
C GLU A 86 -12.82 -4.13 17.56
N ALA A 87 -12.19 -5.27 17.80
CA ALA A 87 -12.36 -6.01 19.05
C ALA A 87 -11.95 -5.18 20.28
N ILE A 88 -10.81 -4.47 20.18
CA ILE A 88 -10.36 -3.57 21.26
C ILE A 88 -11.42 -2.48 21.52
N VAL A 89 -12.02 -1.90 20.49
CA VAL A 89 -13.10 -0.90 20.63
C VAL A 89 -14.31 -1.48 21.38
N GLU A 90 -14.69 -2.72 21.08
CA GLU A 90 -15.84 -3.40 21.70
C GLU A 90 -15.63 -3.65 23.19
N GLU A 91 -14.39 -3.92 23.61
CA GLU A 91 -14.02 -4.18 25.01
C GLU A 91 -13.89 -2.89 25.86
N GLN A 92 -13.95 -1.70 25.25
CA GLN A 92 -13.77 -0.45 25.99
C GLN A 92 -14.96 -0.13 26.90
N ALA A 93 -14.75 -0.28 28.22
CA ALA A 93 -15.74 0.05 29.25
C ALA A 93 -15.89 1.57 29.48
N ARG A 94 -14.83 2.35 29.21
CA ARG A 94 -14.83 3.80 29.43
C ARG A 94 -15.28 4.53 28.15
N PRO A 95 -16.29 5.42 28.22
CA PRO A 95 -16.78 6.14 27.04
C PRO A 95 -15.70 6.96 26.31
N ALA A 96 -14.78 7.58 27.04
CA ALA A 96 -13.70 8.40 26.47
C ALA A 96 -12.66 7.56 25.70
N ASP A 97 -12.31 6.39 26.23
CA ASP A 97 -11.36 5.48 25.57
C ASP A 97 -12.02 4.86 24.33
N ARG A 98 -13.31 4.51 24.44
CA ARG A 98 -14.12 4.02 23.31
C ARG A 98 -14.22 5.05 22.18
N SER A 99 -14.46 6.33 22.49
CA SER A 99 -14.51 7.37 21.45
C SER A 99 -13.17 7.54 20.75
N ALA A 100 -12.07 7.52 21.49
CA ALA A 100 -10.72 7.62 20.90
C ALA A 100 -10.41 6.42 19.99
N CYS A 101 -10.76 5.20 20.42
CA CYS A 101 -10.58 4.01 19.59
C CYS A 101 -11.45 4.02 18.33
N LEU A 102 -12.68 4.54 18.41
CA LEU A 102 -13.56 4.69 17.24
C LEU A 102 -13.01 5.68 16.21
N GLU A 103 -12.47 6.80 16.66
CA GLU A 103 -11.80 7.78 15.79
C GLU A 103 -10.59 7.15 15.10
N ALA A 104 -9.73 6.46 15.85
CA ALA A 104 -8.58 5.76 15.30
C ALA A 104 -9.00 4.68 14.27
N LEU A 105 -10.04 3.89 14.57
CA LEU A 105 -10.56 2.87 13.66
C LEU A 105 -11.08 3.50 12.36
N ALA A 106 -11.80 4.62 12.43
CA ALA A 106 -12.31 5.32 11.25
C ALA A 106 -11.16 5.78 10.34
N GLU A 107 -10.15 6.44 10.89
CA GLU A 107 -8.97 6.85 10.11
C GLU A 107 -8.23 5.67 9.47
N ARG A 108 -8.10 4.55 10.21
CA ARG A 108 -7.39 3.38 9.71
C ARG A 108 -8.16 2.66 8.60
N ARG A 109 -9.50 2.64 8.66
CA ARG A 109 -10.35 2.13 7.56
C ARG A 109 -10.20 2.97 6.30
N GLU A 110 -10.21 4.29 6.44
CA GLU A 110 -9.97 5.21 5.31
C GLU A 110 -8.59 4.99 4.67
N SER A 111 -7.55 4.88 5.51
CA SER A 111 -6.19 4.55 5.07
C SER A 111 -6.13 3.22 4.31
N HIS A 112 -6.76 2.16 4.85
CA HIS A 112 -6.84 0.86 4.20
C HIS A 112 -7.53 0.94 2.82
N ASP A 113 -8.64 1.66 2.72
CA ASP A 113 -9.36 1.82 1.45
C ASP A 113 -8.56 2.63 0.43
N SER A 114 -7.83 3.65 0.88
CA SER A 114 -6.89 4.41 0.04
C SER A 114 -5.80 3.49 -0.52
N ILE A 115 -5.14 2.68 0.33
CA ILE A 115 -4.10 1.74 -0.12
C ILE A 115 -4.68 0.72 -1.09
N ARG A 116 -5.89 0.20 -0.84
CA ARG A 116 -6.58 -0.71 -1.75
C ARG A 116 -6.81 -0.09 -3.12
N GLN A 117 -7.21 1.18 -3.16
CA GLN A 117 -7.40 1.91 -4.41
C GLN A 117 -6.07 2.10 -5.16
N ILE A 118 -5.01 2.50 -4.45
CA ILE A 118 -3.66 2.64 -5.03
C ILE A 118 -3.19 1.31 -5.62
N LEU A 119 -3.35 0.20 -4.91
CA LEU A 119 -2.95 -1.12 -5.39
C LEU A 119 -3.72 -1.53 -6.66
N ARG A 120 -5.03 -1.22 -6.70
CA ARG A 120 -5.85 -1.46 -7.89
C ARG A 120 -5.36 -0.63 -9.08
N ASP A 121 -5.13 0.66 -8.87
CA ASP A 121 -4.67 1.57 -9.92
C ASP A 121 -3.28 1.18 -10.44
N ALA A 122 -2.38 0.76 -9.56
CA ALA A 122 -1.08 0.23 -9.94
C ALA A 122 -1.20 -1.04 -10.79
N THR A 123 -2.12 -1.95 -10.42
CA THR A 123 -2.37 -3.18 -11.18
C THR A 123 -2.93 -2.87 -12.58
N LEU A 124 -3.87 -1.93 -12.68
CA LEU A 124 -4.44 -1.51 -13.97
C LEU A 124 -3.38 -0.87 -14.87
N ARG A 125 -2.57 0.05 -14.34
CA ARG A 125 -1.48 0.67 -15.10
C ARG A 125 -0.43 -0.33 -15.59
N ALA A 126 -0.12 -1.35 -14.79
CA ALA A 126 0.80 -2.41 -15.20
C ALA A 126 0.23 -3.22 -16.39
N ALA A 127 -1.06 -3.54 -16.36
CA ALA A 127 -1.73 -4.25 -17.46
C ALA A 127 -1.79 -3.39 -18.75
N ASP A 128 -2.08 -2.08 -18.63
CA ASP A 128 -2.08 -1.16 -19.76
C ASP A 128 -0.68 -1.02 -20.39
N ALA A 129 0.37 -0.97 -19.57
CA ALA A 129 1.75 -0.91 -20.05
C ALA A 129 2.13 -2.19 -20.83
N GLU A 130 1.73 -3.36 -20.35
CA GLU A 130 1.96 -4.65 -21.02
C GLU A 130 1.22 -4.73 -22.36
N ALA A 131 -0.04 -4.29 -22.42
CA ALA A 131 -0.82 -4.24 -23.66
C ALA A 131 -0.21 -3.29 -24.71
N ASN A 132 0.32 -2.13 -24.28
CA ASN A 132 0.99 -1.19 -25.17
C ASN A 132 2.34 -1.72 -25.67
N ALA A 133 3.09 -2.43 -24.83
CA ALA A 133 4.35 -3.06 -25.21
C ALA A 133 4.15 -4.18 -26.24
N ALA A 134 3.12 -5.02 -26.07
CA ALA A 134 2.77 -6.08 -27.02
C ALA A 134 2.37 -5.55 -28.40
N THR A 135 1.77 -4.36 -28.46
CA THR A 135 1.33 -3.73 -29.71
C THR A 135 2.47 -2.96 -30.42
N SER A 136 3.49 -2.54 -29.68
CA SER A 136 4.65 -1.78 -30.20
C SER A 136 5.83 -2.67 -30.58
N ALA A 137 5.75 -3.98 -30.36
CA ALA A 137 6.78 -4.91 -30.80
C ALA A 137 6.83 -4.90 -32.34
N PRO A 138 7.98 -4.53 -32.95
CA PRO A 138 8.10 -4.53 -34.40
C PRO A 138 7.86 -5.94 -34.93
N SER A 139 6.93 -6.07 -35.88
CA SER A 139 6.79 -7.24 -36.72
C SER A 139 8.12 -7.45 -37.45
N GLU A 140 8.96 -8.38 -36.98
CA GLU A 140 10.10 -8.93 -37.72
C GLU A 140 9.59 -9.68 -38.96
N GLY A 141 9.16 -8.94 -39.97
CA GLY A 141 8.49 -9.53 -41.13
C GLY A 141 8.38 -8.64 -42.36
N ASP A 142 9.14 -7.54 -42.46
CA ASP A 142 9.05 -6.61 -43.59
C ASP A 142 10.41 -6.35 -44.26
N GLU A 143 11.30 -7.36 -44.26
CA GLU A 143 12.61 -7.29 -44.96
C GLU A 143 12.72 -8.28 -46.14
N ARG A 144 11.61 -8.84 -46.64
CA ARG A 144 11.63 -9.85 -47.73
C ARG A 144 11.03 -9.39 -49.07
N ASP A 145 10.79 -8.10 -49.28
CA ASP A 145 10.17 -7.61 -50.53
C ASP A 145 11.02 -6.60 -51.32
N GLU A 146 12.33 -6.53 -51.08
CA GLU A 146 13.26 -5.70 -51.88
C GLU A 146 14.31 -6.52 -52.67
N LEU A 147 14.15 -7.84 -52.83
CA LEU A 147 15.13 -8.69 -53.51
C LEU A 147 14.60 -9.44 -54.75
N LEU A 148 13.72 -8.79 -55.51
CA LEU A 148 13.39 -9.14 -56.89
C LEU A 148 13.28 -7.88 -57.76
N GLY A 149 14.39 -7.14 -57.85
CA GLY A 149 14.69 -6.24 -58.97
C GLY A 149 15.50 -6.97 -60.04
#